data_AF-A0A7J7NEF2-F1
#
_entry.id   AF-A0A7J7NEF2-F1
#
_cell.length_a   1.000
_cell.length_b   1.000
_cell.length_c   1.000
_cell.angle_alpha   90.00
_cell.angle_beta   90.00
_cell.angle_gamma   90.00
#
_symmetry.space_group_name_H-M   'P 1'
#
loop_
_entity.id
_entity.type
_entity.pdbx_description
1 polymer ?
#
loop_
_entity_poly.entity_id
_entity_poly.type
_entity_poly.pdbx_seq_one_letter_code
_entity_poly.pdbx_strand_id
1 'polypeptide(L)'
;MARLMNTFDTHLSISTLAGTPGYVLPEYYQSFRCTTKGDVYSYGVILLELLSGKRPIDPSIFGDENNLVGWAKQLHIDKRTSEILDPELIRQESGEVELYQYLKIAFKCLDGRAF
;
A
#
# COMPACT_ATOMS: atom_id res chain seq x y z
N MET A 1 -9.91 -0.64 1.78
CA MET A 1 -11.38 -0.54 1.59
C MET A 1 -11.84 -1.82 0.92
N ALA A 2 -12.76 -2.57 1.52
CA ALA A 2 -13.31 -3.77 0.90
C ALA A 2 -14.32 -3.36 -0.18
N ARG A 3 -14.23 -3.96 -1.37
CA ARG A 3 -15.25 -3.83 -2.42
C ARG A 3 -16.21 -5.00 -2.33
N LEU A 4 -17.51 -4.71 -2.33
CA LEU A 4 -18.53 -5.75 -2.45
C LEU A 4 -18.44 -6.36 -3.86
N MET A 5 -18.01 -7.61 -3.96
CA MET A 5 -17.97 -8.36 -5.22
C MET A 5 -19.17 -9.33 -5.25
N ASN A 6 -20.03 -9.24 -6.26
CA ASN A 6 -21.10 -10.21 -6.45
C ASN A 6 -20.54 -11.43 -7.19
N THR A 7 -20.89 -12.64 -6.74
CA THR A 7 -20.25 -13.91 -7.18
C THR A 7 -20.49 -14.29 -8.65
N PHE A 8 -21.31 -13.53 -9.39
CA PHE A 8 -21.62 -13.74 -10.81
C PHE A 8 -20.93 -12.75 -11.75
N ASP A 9 -20.21 -11.75 -11.23
CA ASP A 9 -19.59 -10.70 -12.05
C ASP A 9 -18.15 -11.07 -12.44
N THR A 10 -18.00 -12.03 -13.35
CA THR A 10 -16.69 -12.40 -13.91
C THR A 10 -16.09 -11.34 -14.87
N HIS A 11 -16.91 -10.40 -15.36
CA HIS A 11 -16.51 -9.32 -16.27
C HIS A 11 -17.27 -8.02 -15.98
N LEU A 12 -16.82 -7.25 -14.99
CA LEU A 12 -17.21 -5.85 -14.92
C LEU A 12 -16.18 -5.01 -15.70
N SER A 13 -16.56 -4.54 -16.89
CA SER A 13 -15.88 -3.41 -17.52
C SER A 13 -16.16 -2.18 -16.65
N ILE A 14 -15.19 -1.79 -15.83
CA ILE A 14 -15.31 -0.61 -14.98
C ILE A 14 -15.28 0.63 -15.90
N SER A 15 -16.44 1.11 -16.33
CA SER A 15 -16.63 2.26 -17.26
C SER A 15 -16.17 3.61 -16.69
N THR A 16 -15.70 3.64 -15.44
CA THR A 16 -15.16 4.82 -14.77
C THR A 16 -14.11 4.30 -13.83
N LEU A 17 -12.84 4.69 -13.99
CA LEU A 17 -11.73 4.36 -13.09
C LEU A 17 -12.07 4.82 -11.65
N ALA A 18 -12.93 4.06 -10.98
CA ALA A 18 -13.38 4.31 -9.64
C ALA A 18 -12.36 3.65 -8.74
N GLY A 19 -11.66 4.46 -7.95
CA GLY A 19 -10.61 4.08 -7.01
C GLY A 19 -10.03 5.36 -6.41
N THR A 20 -9.70 5.37 -5.12
CA THR A 20 -9.06 6.53 -4.51
C THR A 20 -7.60 6.55 -4.96
N PRO A 21 -7.12 7.63 -5.61
CA PRO A 21 -5.73 7.76 -6.01
C PRO A 21 -4.79 7.44 -4.83
N GLY A 22 -3.79 6.60 -5.05
CA GLY A 22 -2.78 6.22 -4.05
C GLY A 22 -2.97 4.83 -3.44
N TYR A 23 -4.19 4.29 -3.49
CA TYR A 23 -4.51 2.97 -2.94
C TYR A 23 -4.72 1.88 -4.01
N VAL A 24 -4.63 2.27 -5.28
CA VAL A 24 -4.89 1.40 -6.43
C VAL A 24 -3.57 0.80 -6.93
N LEU A 25 -3.57 -0.51 -7.22
CA LEU A 25 -2.42 -1.18 -7.85
C LEU A 25 -2.06 -0.53 -9.19
N PRO A 26 -0.78 -0.35 -9.51
CA PRO A 26 -0.37 0.20 -10.79
C PRO A 26 -0.87 -0.62 -11.99
N GLU A 27 -1.00 -1.95 -11.88
CA GLU A 27 -1.56 -2.80 -12.94
C GLU A 27 -3.08 -2.66 -13.17
N TYR A 28 -3.83 -2.05 -12.24
CA TYR A 28 -5.28 -1.86 -12.40
C TYR A 28 -5.62 -0.87 -13.51
N TYR A 29 -4.70 0.04 -13.85
CA TYR A 29 -4.89 1.00 -14.93
C TYR A 29 -5.02 0.34 -16.32
N GLN A 30 -4.58 -0.91 -16.47
CA GLN A 30 -4.54 -1.59 -17.77
C GLN A 30 -5.62 -2.66 -17.95
N SER A 31 -6.27 -3.13 -16.87
CA SER A 31 -7.08 -4.35 -16.94
C SER A 31 -8.51 -4.23 -16.40
N PHE A 32 -8.89 -3.14 -15.71
CA PHE A 32 -10.25 -2.90 -15.19
C PHE A 32 -10.89 -4.06 -14.39
N ARG A 33 -10.10 -5.00 -13.85
CA ARG A 33 -10.59 -6.17 -13.13
C ARG A 33 -10.40 -6.01 -11.62
N CYS A 34 -11.51 -6.08 -10.88
CA CYS A 34 -11.46 -6.27 -9.44
C CYS A 34 -10.95 -7.69 -9.12
N THR A 35 -9.86 -7.80 -8.38
CA THR A 35 -9.27 -9.07 -7.96
C THR A 35 -9.01 -9.04 -6.46
N THR A 36 -8.99 -10.21 -5.81
CA THR A 36 -8.57 -10.33 -4.41
C THR A 36 -7.17 -9.76 -4.17
N LYS A 37 -6.28 -9.78 -5.19
CA LYS A 37 -4.96 -9.15 -5.13
C LYS A 37 -5.03 -7.63 -5.03
N GLY A 38 -6.01 -7.04 -5.72
CA GLY A 38 -6.52 -5.68 -5.52
C GLY A 38 -6.56 -5.26 -4.06
N ASP A 39 -7.41 -5.98 -3.34
CA ASP A 39 -7.72 -5.68 -1.94
C ASP A 39 -6.51 -5.92 -1.02
N VAL A 40 -5.70 -6.96 -1.30
CA VAL A 40 -4.46 -7.26 -0.55
C VAL A 40 -3.45 -6.13 -0.70
N TYR A 41 -3.25 -5.59 -1.90
CA TYR A 41 -2.36 -4.45 -2.09
C TYR A 41 -2.87 -3.19 -1.41
N SER A 42 -4.17 -2.88 -1.57
CA SER A 42 -4.77 -1.73 -0.90
C SER A 42 -4.62 -1.85 0.63
N TYR A 43 -4.71 -3.06 1.18
CA TYR A 43 -4.40 -3.32 2.59
C TYR A 43 -2.92 -3.04 2.92
N GLY A 44 -1.98 -3.45 2.07
CA GLY A 44 -0.56 -3.12 2.21
C GLY A 44 -0.28 -1.61 2.21
N VAL A 45 -0.96 -0.84 1.35
CA VAL A 45 -0.86 0.63 1.33
C VAL A 45 -1.36 1.23 2.65
N ILE A 46 -2.51 0.75 3.15
CA ILE A 46 -3.08 1.22 4.43
C ILE A 46 -2.12 0.91 5.59
N LEU A 47 -1.51 -0.28 5.60
CA LEU A 47 -0.50 -0.61 6.62
C LEU A 47 0.69 0.36 6.57
N LEU A 48 1.21 0.70 5.38
CA LEU A 48 2.28 1.70 5.26
C LEU A 48 1.83 3.09 5.71
N GLU A 49 0.60 3.51 5.40
CA GLU A 49 0.06 4.79 5.83
C GLU A 49 -0.01 4.87 7.36
N LEU A 50 -0.51 3.82 8.02
CA LEU A 50 -0.57 3.73 9.48
C LEU A 50 0.80 3.70 10.14
N LEU A 51 1.74 2.93 9.58
CA LEU A 51 3.09 2.80 10.12
C LEU A 51 3.93 4.09 9.95
N SER A 52 3.68 4.87 8.90
CA SER A 52 4.49 6.03 8.55
C SER A 52 3.91 7.39 8.92
N GLY A 53 2.61 7.41 9.23
CA GLY A 53 1.84 8.64 9.42
C GLY A 53 1.68 9.48 8.15
N LYS A 54 2.04 8.94 6.98
CA LYS A 54 2.06 9.67 5.70
C LYS A 54 0.93 9.22 4.79
N ARG A 55 0.31 10.19 4.11
CA ARG A 55 -0.72 9.92 3.11
C ARG A 55 -0.11 9.20 1.90
N PRO A 56 -0.82 8.26 1.25
CA PRO A 56 -0.28 7.53 0.10
C PRO A 56 0.13 8.39 -1.10
N ILE A 57 -0.56 9.51 -1.31
CA ILE A 57 -0.19 10.53 -2.27
C ILE A 57 0.00 11.83 -1.52
N ASP A 58 1.24 12.31 -1.52
CA ASP A 58 1.60 13.63 -1.05
C ASP A 58 2.80 14.14 -1.88
N PRO A 59 2.54 14.96 -2.92
CA PRO A 59 3.60 15.48 -3.79
C PRO A 59 4.63 16.32 -3.03
N SER A 60 4.24 16.93 -1.90
CA SER A 60 5.16 17.73 -1.07
C SER A 60 6.21 16.87 -0.35
N ILE A 61 5.92 15.58 -0.15
CA ILE A 61 6.79 14.64 0.55
C ILE A 61 7.55 13.75 -0.44
N PHE A 62 6.88 13.25 -1.48
CA PHE A 62 7.45 12.24 -2.39
C PHE A 62 7.88 12.81 -3.74
N GLY A 63 7.46 14.02 -4.10
CA GLY A 63 7.57 14.57 -5.45
C GLY A 63 6.42 14.10 -6.36
N ASP A 64 6.24 14.78 -7.48
CA ASP A 64 5.09 14.60 -8.38
C ASP A 64 5.01 13.22 -9.04
N GLU A 65 6.14 12.52 -9.17
CA GLU A 65 6.25 11.23 -9.86
C GLU A 65 6.28 10.02 -8.92
N ASN A 66 6.22 10.24 -7.60
CA ASN A 66 6.40 9.18 -6.62
C ASN A 66 5.25 9.16 -5.59
N ASN A 67 5.15 8.06 -4.86
CA ASN A 67 4.11 7.84 -3.86
C ASN A 67 4.69 7.11 -2.65
N LEU A 68 3.85 6.92 -1.62
CA LEU A 68 4.25 6.25 -0.39
C LEU A 68 4.88 4.87 -0.62
N VAL A 69 4.34 4.08 -1.55
CA VAL A 69 4.84 2.72 -1.86
C VAL A 69 6.21 2.80 -2.53
N GLY A 70 6.38 3.70 -3.50
CA GLY A 70 7.65 3.90 -4.19
C GLY A 70 8.74 4.37 -3.23
N TRP A 71 8.44 5.37 -2.40
CA TRP A 71 9.33 5.85 -1.33
C TRP A 71 9.70 4.75 -0.34
N ALA A 72 8.72 3.99 0.17
CA ALA A 72 8.97 2.90 1.11
C ALA A 72 9.83 1.78 0.49
N LYS A 73 9.61 1.43 -0.78
CA LYS A 73 10.44 0.45 -1.51
C LYS A 73 11.88 0.94 -1.68
N GLN A 74 12.10 2.23 -1.97
CA GLN A 74 13.45 2.80 -2.04
C GLN A 74 14.16 2.72 -0.68
N LEU A 75 13.51 3.14 0.42
CA LEU A 75 14.09 3.02 1.75
C LEU A 75 14.39 1.57 2.15
N HIS A 76 13.58 0.61 1.70
CA HIS A 76 13.84 -0.81 1.92
C HIS A 76 15.10 -1.30 1.19
N ILE A 77 15.27 -0.91 -0.09
CA ILE A 77 16.46 -1.22 -0.89
C ILE A 77 17.71 -0.61 -0.25
N ASP A 78 17.61 0.63 0.23
CA ASP A 78 18.69 1.36 0.88
C ASP A 78 18.99 0.87 2.31
N LYS A 79 18.25 -0.13 2.81
CA LYS A 79 18.35 -0.66 4.19
C LYS A 79 18.06 0.40 5.28
N ARG A 80 17.22 1.38 4.95
CA ARG A 80 16.79 2.51 5.79
C ARG A 80 15.33 2.35 6.24
N THR A 81 14.92 1.11 6.53
CA THR A 81 13.52 0.75 6.81
C THR A 81 12.99 1.36 8.12
N SER A 82 13.87 1.71 9.06
CA SER A 82 13.52 2.41 10.30
C SER A 82 12.94 3.80 10.03
N GLU A 83 13.32 4.46 8.94
CA GLU A 83 12.81 5.79 8.55
C GLU A 83 11.38 5.76 8.01
N ILE A 84 10.86 4.56 7.74
CA ILE A 84 9.45 4.38 7.35
C ILE A 84 8.55 4.60 8.56
N LEU A 85 8.98 4.18 9.75
CA LEU A 85 8.17 4.20 10.96
C LEU A 85 8.01 5.63 11.49
N ASP A 86 6.79 6.01 11.85
CA ASP A 86 6.50 7.27 12.52
C ASP A 86 7.26 7.32 13.86
N PRO A 87 8.09 8.36 14.10
CA PRO A 87 8.78 8.51 15.38
C PRO A 87 7.84 8.44 16.59
N GLU A 88 6.59 8.89 16.47
CA GLU A 88 5.57 8.75 17.53
C GLU A 88 5.33 7.31 17.95
N LEU A 89 5.29 6.38 16.98
CA LEU A 89 5.09 4.95 17.23
C LEU A 89 6.31 4.32 17.91
N ILE A 90 7.52 4.80 17.58
CA ILE A 90 8.78 4.28 18.12
C ILE A 90 9.01 4.75 19.56
N ARG A 91 8.40 5.87 19.99
CA ARG A 91 8.56 6.38 21.36
C ARG A 91 7.95 5.46 22.42
N GLN A 92 7.08 4.53 22.05
CA GLN A 92 6.61 3.52 22.99
C GLN A 92 7.60 2.35 22.99
N GLU A 93 8.31 2.15 24.11
CA GLU A 93 9.32 1.08 24.24
C GLU A 93 8.74 -0.34 24.03
N SER A 94 7.43 -0.51 24.18
CA SER A 94 6.73 -1.76 23.87
C SER A 94 6.18 -1.72 22.44
N GLY A 95 6.65 -2.61 21.56
CA GLY A 95 6.03 -2.83 20.24
C GLY A 95 6.95 -2.72 19.04
N GLU A 96 8.23 -2.38 19.20
CA GLU A 96 9.14 -2.18 18.07
C GLU A 96 9.25 -3.43 17.18
N VAL A 97 9.37 -4.61 17.79
CA VAL A 97 9.43 -5.90 17.08
C VAL A 97 8.16 -6.12 16.25
N GLU A 98 6.99 -5.81 16.83
CA GLU A 98 5.69 -5.90 16.19
C GLU A 98 5.57 -4.91 15.03
N LEU A 99 6.07 -3.67 15.17
CA LEU A 99 6.08 -2.67 14.09
C LEU A 99 6.88 -3.17 12.88
N TYR A 100 8.07 -3.75 13.09
CA TYR A 100 8.84 -4.35 12.01
C TYR A 100 8.15 -5.57 11.39
N GLN A 101 7.40 -6.34 12.19
CA GLN A 101 6.61 -7.45 11.69
C GLN A 101 5.45 -6.97 10.80
N TYR A 102 4.73 -5.92 11.21
CA TYR A 102 3.70 -5.28 10.39
C TYR A 102 4.28 -4.68 9.11
N LEU A 103 5.45 -4.04 9.19
CA LEU A 103 6.15 -3.51 8.03
C LEU A 103 6.51 -4.62 7.03
N LYS A 104 6.98 -5.77 7.52
CA LYS A 104 7.24 -6.96 6.70
C LYS A 104 5.97 -7.49 6.04
N ILE A 105 4.84 -7.50 6.74
CA ILE A 105 3.54 -7.88 6.17
C ILE A 105 3.14 -6.89 5.07
N ALA A 106 3.28 -5.59 5.31
CA ALA A 106 2.98 -4.55 4.33
C ALA A 106 3.78 -4.76 3.03
N PHE A 107 5.10 -4.99 3.12
CA PHE A 107 5.92 -5.28 1.93
C PHE A 107 5.50 -6.55 1.20
N LYS A 108 5.08 -7.61 1.92
CA LYS A 108 4.54 -8.81 1.28
C LYS A 108 3.23 -8.54 0.53
N CYS A 109 2.34 -7.73 1.09
CA CYS A 109 1.10 -7.32 0.44
C CYS A 109 1.35 -6.47 -0.83
N LEU A 110 2.46 -5.74 -0.88
CA LEU A 110 2.85 -4.83 -1.96
C LEU A 110 3.79 -5.47 -3.00
N ASP A 111 4.12 -6.76 -2.84
CA ASP A 111 4.90 -7.52 -3.82
C ASP A 111 3.95 -8.01 -4.93
N GLY A 112 4.29 -7.70 -6.18
CA GLY A 112 3.45 -8.01 -7.35
C GLY A 112 3.51 -9.48 -7.78
N ARG A 113 4.23 -10.34 -7.03
CA ARG A 113 4.36 -11.75 -7.35
C ARG A 113 3.14 -12.52 -6.86
N ALA A 114 2.60 -13.37 -7.73
CA ALA A 114 1.50 -14.25 -7.42
C ALA A 114 1.88 -15.24 -6.31
N PHE A 115 0.95 -15.44 -5.35
CA PHE A 115 0.84 -16.72 -4.65
C PHE A 115 0.56 -17.84 -5.65
#